data_AF-A0A819XBM4-F1
#
_entry.id   AF-A0A819XBM4-F1
#
_cell.length_a   1.000
_cell.length_b   1.000
_cell.length_c   1.000
_cell.angle_alpha   90.00
_cell.angle_beta   90.00
_cell.angle_gamma   90.00
#
_symmetry.space_group_name_H-M   'P 1'
#
loop_
_entity.id
_entity.type
_entity.pdbx_description
1 polymer ?
#
loop_
_entity_poly.entity_id
_entity_poly.type
_entity_poly.pdbx_seq_one_letter_code
_entity_poly.pdbx_strand_id
1 'polypeptide(L)'
;ENVSSDENNYNCRYMEWWTHEDILNFLHDKKLEIIKLLFENEQQFDGRSLYALYERCQSNVESNYQLLNSQLNYNHNDNLPYVTYIRFISEVRKQLNPIDIKCTIRYFFWYILKNIHQKFFSHIE
;
A
#
# COMPACT_ATOMS: atom_id res chain seq x y z
N GLU A 1 19.54 17.80 12.92
CA GLU A 1 19.27 16.62 12.06
C GLU A 1 17.81 16.25 12.26
N ASN A 2 16.99 16.41 11.22
CA ASN A 2 15.58 16.03 11.27
C ASN A 2 15.51 14.50 11.30
N VAL A 3 15.11 13.94 12.44
CA VAL A 3 14.70 12.55 12.54
C VAL A 3 13.42 12.43 11.70
N SER A 4 13.56 12.09 10.41
CA SER A 4 12.41 11.65 9.64
C SER A 4 11.88 10.42 10.34
N SER A 5 10.65 10.52 10.84
CA SER A 5 9.95 9.41 11.49
C SER A 5 10.02 8.18 10.58
N ASP A 6 10.81 7.20 11.00
CA ASP A 6 10.89 5.84 10.44
C ASP A 6 9.53 5.09 10.48
N GLU A 7 8.43 5.75 10.85
CA GLU A 7 7.07 5.19 10.96
C GLU A 7 6.42 4.90 9.60
N ASN A 8 6.87 5.54 8.50
CA ASN A 8 6.22 5.44 7.18
C ASN A 8 6.91 4.49 6.19
N ASN A 9 7.89 3.69 6.62
CA ASN A 9 8.54 2.75 5.73
C ASN A 9 7.74 1.45 5.54
N TYR A 10 6.76 1.50 4.64
CA TYR A 10 5.95 0.34 4.26
C TYR A 10 6.79 -0.84 3.74
N ASN A 11 8.01 -0.60 3.23
CA ASN A 11 8.91 -1.64 2.71
C ASN A 11 9.39 -2.62 3.80
N CYS A 12 9.20 -2.30 5.09
CA CYS A 12 9.64 -3.15 6.21
C CYS A 12 8.50 -3.99 6.82
N ARG A 13 7.32 -3.94 6.23
CA ARG A 13 6.10 -4.61 6.69
C ARG A 13 5.54 -5.52 5.60
N TYR A 14 4.93 -6.63 6.01
CA TYR A 14 4.09 -7.42 5.11
C TYR A 14 2.96 -6.55 4.56
N MET A 15 2.66 -6.71 3.26
CA MET A 15 1.58 -5.96 2.60
C MET A 15 0.25 -6.09 3.32
N GLU A 16 -0.04 -7.24 3.92
CA GLU A 16 -1.27 -7.48 4.71
C GLU A 16 -1.45 -6.52 5.89
N TRP A 17 -0.38 -5.86 6.33
CA TRP A 17 -0.38 -4.89 7.44
C TRP A 17 -0.28 -3.44 6.97
N TRP A 18 -0.28 -3.21 5.66
CA TRP A 18 -0.27 -1.86 5.12
C TRP A 18 -1.59 -1.17 5.42
N THR A 19 -1.46 0.03 5.97
CA THR A 19 -2.57 0.96 6.15
C THR A 19 -2.90 1.63 4.81
N HIS A 20 -3.98 2.40 4.79
CA HIS A 20 -4.31 3.25 3.65
C HIS A 20 -3.15 4.20 3.29
N GLU A 21 -2.53 4.83 4.29
CA GLU A 21 -1.39 5.73 4.09
C GLU A 21 -0.19 5.01 3.48
N ASP A 22 0.11 3.79 3.92
CA ASP A 22 1.19 2.96 3.37
C ASP A 22 0.99 2.70 1.87
N ILE A 23 -0.26 2.46 1.45
CA ILE A 23 -0.61 2.27 0.04
C ILE A 23 -0.44 3.55 -0.75
N LEU A 24 -0.91 4.69 -0.23
CA LEU A 24 -0.75 5.98 -0.91
C LEU A 24 0.74 6.31 -1.09
N ASN A 25 1.56 6.08 -0.06
CA ASN A 25 3.01 6.25 -0.12
C ASN A 25 3.64 5.30 -1.15
N PHE A 26 3.25 4.02 -1.16
CA PHE A 26 3.70 3.07 -2.16
C PHE A 26 3.37 3.50 -3.59
N LEU A 27 2.12 3.91 -3.85
CA LEU A 27 1.71 4.33 -5.19
C LEU A 27 2.46 5.58 -5.64
N HIS A 28 2.68 6.54 -4.73
CA HIS A 28 3.50 7.72 -5.00
C HIS A 28 4.97 7.35 -5.31
N ASP A 29 5.60 6.56 -4.44
CA ASP A 29 7.01 6.18 -4.60
C ASP A 29 7.28 5.38 -5.89
N LYS A 30 6.28 4.63 -6.36
CA LYS A 30 6.35 3.87 -7.62
C LYS A 30 5.87 4.65 -8.84
N LYS A 31 5.53 5.93 -8.70
CA LYS A 31 5.01 6.78 -9.77
C LYS A 31 3.74 6.19 -10.40
N LEU A 32 2.80 5.75 -9.56
CA LEU A 32 1.51 5.15 -9.91
C LEU A 32 0.36 6.06 -9.45
N GLU A 33 0.53 7.38 -9.53
CA GLU A 33 -0.41 8.40 -9.06
C GLU A 33 -1.77 8.28 -9.74
N ILE A 34 -1.82 7.88 -11.00
CA ILE A 34 -3.10 7.67 -11.70
C ILE A 34 -3.91 6.50 -11.12
N ILE A 35 -3.23 5.48 -10.57
CA ILE A 35 -3.88 4.38 -9.85
C ILE A 35 -4.31 4.87 -8.46
N LYS A 36 -3.58 5.79 -7.84
CA LYS A 36 -3.94 6.41 -6.56
C LYS A 36 -5.32 7.09 -6.64
N LEU A 37 -5.63 7.74 -7.76
CA LEU A 37 -6.94 8.39 -7.97
C LEU A 37 -8.12 7.42 -7.76
N LEU A 38 -7.97 6.14 -8.14
CA LEU A 38 -9.01 5.12 -7.93
C LEU A 38 -9.34 4.88 -6.45
N PHE A 39 -8.46 5.25 -5.53
CA PHE A 39 -8.56 4.92 -4.10
C PHE A 39 -8.53 6.14 -3.18
N GLU A 40 -8.32 7.36 -3.68
CA GLU A 40 -8.20 8.58 -2.85
C GLU A 40 -9.43 8.86 -1.98
N ASN A 41 -10.61 8.42 -2.42
CA ASN A 41 -11.87 8.62 -1.69
C ASN A 41 -12.35 7.38 -0.91
N GLU A 42 -11.59 6.28 -0.95
CA GLU A 42 -11.97 5.02 -0.31
C GLU A 42 -11.52 5.00 1.15
N GLN A 43 -12.48 5.15 2.08
CA GLN A 43 -12.18 5.26 3.52
C GLN A 43 -11.58 3.99 4.14
N GLN A 44 -11.51 2.86 3.42
CA GLN A 44 -11.06 1.57 3.96
C GLN A 44 -10.17 0.77 2.99
N PHE A 45 -9.48 1.43 2.06
CA PHE A 45 -8.57 0.71 1.17
C PHE A 45 -7.25 0.40 1.90
N ASP A 46 -7.12 -0.83 2.37
CA ASP A 46 -5.96 -1.36 3.12
C ASP A 46 -5.14 -2.37 2.28
N GLY A 47 -4.03 -2.85 2.84
CA GLY A 47 -3.13 -3.75 2.12
C GLY A 47 -3.76 -5.07 1.68
N ARG A 48 -4.77 -5.57 2.40
CA ARG A 48 -5.56 -6.73 2.00
C ARG A 48 -6.42 -6.43 0.79
N SER A 49 -7.02 -5.24 0.76
CA SER A 49 -7.80 -4.75 -0.38
C SER A 49 -6.93 -4.59 -1.62
N LEU A 50 -5.72 -4.05 -1.46
CA LEU A 50 -4.72 -3.94 -2.52
C LEU A 50 -4.31 -5.32 -3.07
N TYR A 51 -4.08 -6.29 -2.18
CA TYR A 51 -3.76 -7.66 -2.59
C TYR A 51 -4.92 -8.32 -3.37
N ALA A 52 -6.15 -8.18 -2.89
CA ALA A 52 -7.33 -8.71 -3.57
C ALA A 52 -7.53 -8.08 -4.96
N LEU A 53 -7.26 -6.78 -5.09
CA LEU A 53 -7.27 -6.09 -6.39
C LEU A 53 -6.19 -6.65 -7.32
N TYR A 54 -4.98 -6.85 -6.82
CA TYR A 54 -3.88 -7.44 -7.58
C TYR A 54 -4.22 -8.83 -8.12
N GLU A 55 -4.78 -9.71 -7.30
CA GLU A 55 -5.21 -11.06 -7.70
C GLU A 55 -6.26 -11.01 -8.83
N ARG A 56 -7.23 -10.10 -8.73
CA ARG A 56 -8.21 -9.87 -9.81
C ARG A 56 -7.54 -9.39 -11.08
N CYS A 57 -6.62 -8.43 -10.97
CA CYS A 57 -5.90 -7.89 -12.12
C CYS A 57 -5.04 -8.94 -12.83
N GLN A 58 -4.45 -9.90 -12.11
CA GLN A 58 -3.64 -10.95 -12.73
C GLN A 58 -4.47 -12.04 -13.41
N SER A 59 -5.60 -12.43 -12.82
CA SER A 59 -6.39 -13.56 -13.30
C SER A 59 -7.10 -13.29 -14.64
N ASN A 60 -7.46 -12.03 -14.92
CA ASN A 60 -8.06 -11.63 -16.20
C ASN A 60 -7.64 -10.21 -16.58
N VAL A 61 -6.41 -10.08 -17.08
CA VAL A 61 -5.69 -8.82 -17.32
C VAL A 61 -6.50 -7.83 -18.17
N GLU A 62 -7.01 -8.26 -19.32
CA GLU A 62 -7.69 -7.36 -20.26
C GLU A 62 -9.04 -6.87 -19.73
N SER A 63 -9.87 -7.77 -19.19
CA SER A 63 -11.18 -7.39 -18.67
C SER A 63 -11.07 -6.48 -17.44
N ASN A 64 -10.14 -6.76 -16.52
CA ASN A 64 -9.95 -5.93 -15.34
C ASN A 64 -9.31 -4.60 -15.67
N TYR A 65 -8.40 -4.54 -16.66
CA TYR A 65 -7.90 -3.27 -17.19
C TYR A 65 -9.05 -2.40 -17.70
N GLN A 66 -9.92 -2.94 -18.54
CA GLN A 66 -11.06 -2.18 -19.09
C GLN A 66 -12.00 -1.68 -17.99
N LEU A 67 -12.22 -2.51 -16.96
CA LEU A 67 -13.04 -2.14 -15.81
C LEU A 67 -12.44 -0.97 -15.01
N LEU A 68 -11.16 -1.07 -14.64
CA LEU A 68 -10.47 -0.01 -13.90
C LEU A 68 -10.35 1.27 -14.73
N ASN A 69 -10.05 1.15 -16.03
CA ASN A 69 -9.99 2.30 -16.93
C ASN A 69 -11.36 2.99 -17.05
N SER A 70 -12.45 2.22 -17.14
CA SER A 70 -13.80 2.77 -17.17
C SER A 70 -14.17 3.47 -15.86
N GLN A 71 -13.79 2.90 -14.71
CA GLN A 71 -14.00 3.53 -13.40
C GLN A 71 -13.21 4.83 -13.25
N LEU A 72 -11.94 4.84 -13.65
CA LEU A 72 -11.12 6.04 -13.61
C LEU A 72 -11.72 7.14 -14.49
N ASN A 73 -12.12 6.80 -15.71
CA ASN A 73 -12.72 7.75 -16.63
C ASN A 73 -14.06 8.30 -16.10
N TYR A 74 -14.89 7.43 -15.51
CA TYR A 74 -16.16 7.83 -14.93
C TYR A 74 -16.00 8.79 -13.74
N ASN A 75 -15.04 8.53 -12.85
CA ASN A 75 -14.88 9.29 -11.60
C ASN A 75 -13.98 10.53 -11.75
N HIS A 76 -13.00 10.48 -12.66
CA HIS A 76 -11.93 11.49 -12.76
C HIS A 76 -11.75 12.06 -14.17
N ASN A 77 -12.51 11.58 -15.17
CA ASN A 77 -12.34 11.95 -16.58
C ASN A 77 -10.89 11.79 -17.07
N ASP A 78 -10.24 10.71 -16.62
CA ASP A 78 -8.86 10.35 -16.94
C ASP A 78 -8.77 8.91 -17.48
N ASN A 79 -7.70 8.60 -18.20
CA ASN A 79 -7.48 7.29 -18.82
C ASN A 79 -6.28 6.60 -18.19
N LEU A 80 -6.45 5.36 -17.76
CA LEU A 80 -5.38 4.53 -17.26
C LEU A 80 -4.55 3.98 -18.42
N PRO A 81 -3.28 4.39 -18.62
CA PRO A 81 -2.46 3.79 -19.65
C PRO A 81 -2.21 2.32 -19.33
N TYR A 82 -2.38 1.45 -20.33
CA TYR A 82 -2.15 0.01 -20.15
C TYR A 82 -0.75 -0.32 -19.58
N VAL A 83 0.27 0.44 -19.98
CA VAL A 83 1.63 0.31 -19.43
C VAL A 83 1.67 0.59 -17.92
N THR A 84 0.91 1.58 -17.44
CA THR A 84 0.81 1.89 -16.01
C THR A 84 0.09 0.79 -15.25
N TYR A 85 -0.95 0.20 -15.84
CA TYR A 85 -1.64 -0.97 -15.29
C TYR A 85 -0.71 -2.19 -15.12
N ILE A 86 0.06 -2.52 -16.16
CA ILE A 86 1.05 -3.61 -16.08
C ILE A 86 2.14 -3.30 -15.06
N ARG A 87 2.61 -2.04 -14.99
CA ARG A 87 3.59 -1.61 -13.99
C ARG A 87 3.04 -1.77 -12.57
N PHE A 88 1.79 -1.39 -12.32
CA PHE A 88 1.11 -1.61 -11.05
C PHE A 88 1.17 -3.07 -10.61
N ILE A 89 0.75 -4.00 -11.48
CA ILE A 89 0.79 -5.44 -11.19
C ILE A 89 2.23 -5.89 -10.86
N SER A 90 3.22 -5.42 -11.62
CA SER A 90 4.62 -5.77 -11.41
C SER A 90 5.15 -5.27 -10.07
N GLU A 91 4.87 -4.02 -9.69
CA GLU A 91 5.34 -3.44 -8.44
C GLU A 91 4.71 -4.08 -7.22
N VAL A 92 3.40 -4.39 -7.25
CA VAL A 92 2.74 -5.14 -6.18
C VAL A 92 3.36 -6.53 -6.05
N ARG A 93 3.60 -7.23 -7.16
CA ARG A 93 4.28 -8.55 -7.16
C ARG A 93 5.65 -8.52 -6.51
N LYS A 94 6.44 -7.47 -6.73
CA LYS A 94 7.76 -7.30 -6.09
C LYS A 94 7.65 -7.11 -4.58
N GLN A 95 6.58 -6.51 -4.10
CA GLN A 95 6.36 -6.32 -2.65
C GLN A 95 5.86 -7.60 -1.96
N LEU A 96 5.33 -8.56 -2.72
CA LEU A 96 4.97 -9.88 -2.20
C LEU A 96 6.19 -10.81 -1.98
N ASN A 97 7.37 -10.45 -2.49
CA ASN A 97 8.61 -11.24 -2.44
C ASN A 97 9.84 -10.33 -2.36
N PRO A 98 10.70 -10.30 -1.32
CA PRO A 98 10.62 -10.78 0.06
C PRO A 98 10.79 -9.65 1.09
N ILE A 99 10.59 -9.99 2.35
CA ILE A 99 10.98 -9.17 3.50
C ILE A 99 12.48 -9.23 3.74
N ASP A 100 13.10 -8.06 3.87
CA ASP A 100 14.37 -7.96 4.57
C ASP A 100 14.14 -8.28 6.04
N ILE A 101 14.53 -9.50 6.44
CA ILE A 101 14.40 -10.03 7.80
C ILE A 101 14.93 -9.03 8.84
N LYS A 102 15.99 -8.27 8.52
CA LYS A 102 16.54 -7.26 9.43
C LYS A 102 15.55 -6.12 9.67
N CYS A 103 14.84 -5.68 8.63
CA CYS A 103 13.88 -4.58 8.78
C CYS A 103 12.61 -5.02 9.51
N THR A 104 12.12 -6.24 9.27
CA THR A 104 10.96 -6.77 9.99
C THR A 104 11.23 -7.03 11.46
N ILE A 105 12.42 -7.55 11.81
CA ILE A 105 12.83 -7.67 13.22
C ILE A 105 12.84 -6.30 13.89
N ARG A 106 13.46 -5.28 13.25
CA ARG A 106 13.51 -3.91 13.78
C ARG A 106 12.11 -3.33 14.03
N TYR A 107 11.22 -3.46 13.05
CA TYR A 107 9.83 -3.00 13.17
C TYR A 107 9.07 -3.73 14.28
N PHE A 108 9.20 -5.06 14.37
CA PHE A 108 8.54 -5.85 15.40
C PHE A 108 8.97 -5.44 16.81
N PHE A 109 10.28 -5.24 17.04
CA PHE A 109 10.78 -4.73 18.31
C PHE A 109 10.23 -3.33 18.62
N TRP A 110 10.23 -2.43 17.64
CA TRP A 110 9.66 -1.10 17.81
C TRP A 110 8.17 -1.13 18.16
N TYR A 111 7.38 -1.97 17.47
CA TYR A 111 5.95 -2.13 17.72
C TYR A 111 5.67 -2.67 19.12
N ILE A 112 6.44 -3.67 19.58
CA ILE A 112 6.34 -4.17 20.97
C ILE A 112 6.66 -3.06 21.96
N LEU A 113 7.75 -2.32 21.77
CA LEU A 113 8.14 -1.23 22.65
C LEU A 113 7.07 -0.13 22.72
N LYS A 114 6.48 0.26 21.58
CA LYS A 114 5.40 1.25 21.51
C LYS A 114 4.16 0.81 22.30
N ASN A 115 3.74 -0.44 22.14
CA ASN A 115 2.56 -0.97 22.85
C ASN A 115 2.81 -1.16 24.35
N ILE A 116 4.01 -1.60 24.75
CA ILE A 116 4.39 -1.66 26.16
C ILE A 116 4.36 -0.26 26.77
N HIS A 117 4.96 0.73 26.11
CA HIS A 117 4.97 2.11 26.58
C HIS A 117 3.55 2.68 26.73
N GLN A 118 2.69 2.51 25.72
CA GLN A 118 1.29 2.97 25.81
C GLN A 118 0.54 2.32 26.98
N LYS A 119 0.76 1.03 27.23
CA LYS A 119 0.09 0.28 28.30
C LYS A 119 0.60 0.62 29.70
N PHE A 120 1.88 0.97 29.85
CA PHE A 120 2.44 1.39 31.13
C PHE A 120 2.07 2.82 31.50
N PHE A 121 2.02 3.73 30.54
CA PHE A 121 1.70 5.14 30.80
C PHE A 121 0.20 5.44 30.84
N SER A 122 -0.67 4.56 30.34
CA SER A 122 -2.13 4.66 30.51
C SER A 122 -2.65 4.29 31.91
N HIS A 123 -1.76 3.97 32.86
CA HIS A 123 -2.09 3.58 34.24
C HIS A 123 -1.41 4.49 35.29
N ILE A 124 -0.85 5.63 34.86
CA ILE A 124 -0.21 6.62 35.74
C ILE A 124 -1.06 7.91 35.89
N GLU A 125 -2.27 7.94 35.31
CA GLU A 125 -3.34 8.91 35.67
C GLU A 125 -4.31 8.29 36.68
#